data_AF-A0A939JZZ9-F1
#
_entry.id   AF-A0A939JZZ9-F1
#
_cell.length_a   1.000
_cell.length_b   1.000
_cell.length_c   1.000
_cell.angle_alpha   90.00
_cell.angle_beta   90.00
_cell.angle_gamma   90.00
#
_symmetry.space_group_name_H-M   'P 1'
#
loop_
_entity.id
_entity.type
_entity.pdbx_description
1 polymer ?
#
loop_
_entity_poly.entity_id
_entity_poly.type
_entity_poly.pdbx_seq_one_letter_code
_entity_poly.pdbx_strand_id
1 'polypeptide(L)' 'MITYDFKTYHTRSINAATPAERAAINQELKDLYAALPPDEQASFNQQLQTFLAQTVGRIKSDFESVRGKS' A
#
# COMPACT_ATOMS: atom_id res chain seq x y z
N MET A 1 13.53 -1.83 13.02
CA MET A 1 12.46 -2.01 12.01
C MET A 1 11.75 -0.68 11.87
N ILE A 2 11.74 -0.09 10.67
CA ILE A 2 10.92 1.08 10.37
C ILE A 2 9.48 0.59 10.18
N THR A 3 8.55 1.17 10.94
CA THR A 3 7.12 0.90 10.79
C THR A 3 6.52 1.98 9.91
N TYR A 4 5.86 1.59 8.82
CA TYR A 4 5.22 2.53 7.90
C TYR A 4 3.78 2.78 8.28
N ASP A 5 3.39 4.05 8.33
CA ASP A 5 2.09 4.49 8.82
C ASP A 5 1.00 4.44 7.72
N PHE A 6 0.79 3.25 7.12
CA PHE A 6 -0.16 3.05 6.02
C PHE A 6 -1.58 3.49 6.37
N LYS A 7 -1.96 3.43 7.66
CA LYS A 7 -3.24 3.92 8.16
C LYS A 7 -3.45 5.40 7.89
N THR A 8 -2.39 6.21 7.99
CA THR A 8 -2.45 7.65 7.71
C THR A 8 -2.69 7.89 6.21
N TYR A 9 -1.96 7.21 5.33
CA TYR A 9 -2.19 7.29 3.88
C TYR A 9 -3.58 6.81 3.48
N HIS A 10 -4.05 5.71 4.08
CA HIS A 10 -5.38 5.16 3.83
C HIS A 10 -6.48 6.11 4.28
N THR A 11 -6.37 6.67 5.49
CA THR A 11 -7.31 7.65 6.03
C THR A 11 -7.34 8.90 5.15
N ARG A 12 -6.18 9.43 4.73
CA ARG A 12 -6.12 10.57 3.80
C ARG A 12 -6.77 10.24 2.46
N SER A 13 -6.53 9.04 1.92
CA SER A 13 -7.10 8.60 0.65
C SER A 13 -8.62 8.42 0.73
N ILE A 14 -9.16 7.93 1.85
CA ILE A 14 -10.61 7.85 2.08
C ILE A 14 -11.22 9.25 2.16
N ASN A 15 -10.60 10.15 2.92
CA ASN A 15 -11.09 11.53 3.14
C ASN A 15 -10.86 12.47 1.95
N ALA A 16 -10.03 12.08 0.98
CA ALA A 16 -9.82 12.84 -0.24
C ALA A 16 -11.15 13.05 -0.97
N ALA A 17 -11.49 14.32 -1.19
CA ALA A 17 -12.73 14.72 -1.83
C ALA A 17 -12.72 14.42 -3.33
N THR A 18 -11.53 14.34 -3.92
CA THR A 18 -11.34 14.16 -5.36
C THR A 18 -10.44 12.96 -5.71
N PRO A 19 -10.63 12.36 -6.89
CA PRO A 19 -9.72 11.34 -7.41
C PRO A 19 -8.29 11.85 -7.61
N ALA A 20 -8.11 13.14 -7.87
CA ALA A 20 -6.79 13.77 -8.01
C ALA A 20 -6.02 13.77 -6.69
N GLU A 21 -6.67 14.07 -5.56
CA GLU A 21 -6.06 14.00 -4.24
C GLU A 21 -5.69 12.56 -3.86
N ARG A 22 -6.58 11.60 -4.17
CA ARG A 22 -6.26 10.17 -4.00
C ARG A 22 -5.05 9.75 -4.83
N ALA A 23 -4.95 10.22 -6.07
CA ALA A 23 -3.82 9.96 -6.94
C ALA A 23 -2.53 10.58 -6.38
N ALA A 24 -2.58 11.81 -5.83
CA ALA A 24 -1.44 12.46 -5.20
C ALA A 24 -0.95 11.68 -3.96
N ILE A 25 -1.85 11.19 -3.11
CA ILE A 25 -1.51 10.38 -1.93
C ILE A 25 -0.90 9.04 -2.34
N ASN A 26 -1.45 8.40 -3.38
CA ASN A 26 -0.87 7.17 -3.93
C ASN A 26 0.51 7.43 -4.55
N GLN A 27 0.72 8.60 -5.15
CA GLN A 27 2.01 8.99 -5.69
C GLN A 27 3.03 9.21 -4.57
N GLU A 28 2.65 9.89 -3.48
CA GLU A 28 3.49 10.07 -2.29
C GLU A 28 3.93 8.71 -1.69
N LEU A 29 3.02 7.73 -1.64
CA LEU A 29 3.33 6.38 -1.18
C LEU A 29 4.32 5.64 -2.12
N LYS A 30 4.18 5.83 -3.44
CA LYS A 30 5.09 5.26 -4.44
C LYS A 30 6.47 5.90 -4.40
N ASP A 31 6.52 7.22 -4.25
CA ASP A 31 7.77 7.97 -4.10
C ASP A 31 8.52 7.54 -2.84
N LEU A 32 7.79 7.37 -1.73
CA LEU A 32 8.37 6.82 -0.50
C LEU A 32 9.00 5.44 -0.77
N TYR A 33 8.27 4.52 -1.42
CA TYR A 33 8.81 3.21 -1.78
C TYR A 33 10.05 3.29 -2.69
N ALA A 34 10.03 4.18 -3.69
CA ALA A 34 11.14 4.36 -4.62
C ALA A 34 12.38 4.96 -3.94
N ALA A 35 12.20 5.79 -2.91
CA ALA A 35 13.27 6.35 -2.11
C ALA A 35 13.89 5.34 -1.13
N LEU A 36 13.23 4.20 -0.87
CA LEU A 36 13.75 3.19 0.04
C LEU A 36 14.87 2.35 -0.60
N PRO A 37 15.90 1.99 0.18
CA PRO A 37 16.88 1.01 -0.26
C PRO A 37 16.23 -0.38 -0.43
N PRO A 38 16.81 -1.25 -1.27
CA PRO A 38 16.22 -2.54 -1.62
C PRO A 38 15.95 -3.45 -0.40
N ASP A 39 16.78 -3.37 0.64
CA ASP A 39 16.60 -4.12 1.89
C ASP A 39 15.33 -3.69 2.66
N GLU A 40 15.00 -2.40 2.59
CA GLU A 40 13.80 -1.85 3.22
C GLU A 40 12.54 -1.98 2.36
N GLN A 41 12.67 -2.00 1.03
CA GLN A 41 11.55 -2.25 0.12
C GLN A 41 10.87 -3.59 0.39
N ALA A 42 11.63 -4.63 0.77
CA ALA A 42 11.09 -5.92 1.16
C ALA A 42 10.22 -5.81 2.42
N SER A 43 10.73 -5.13 3.45
CA SER A 43 10.00 -4.88 4.70
C SER A 43 8.76 -4.01 4.49
N PHE A 44 8.86 -2.98 3.64
CA PHE A 44 7.74 -2.13 3.26
C PHE A 44 6.63 -2.94 2.57
N ASN A 45 6.98 -3.79 1.61
CA ASN A 45 6.04 -4.64 0.89
C ASN A 45 5.33 -5.64 1.83
N GLN A 46 6.06 -6.26 2.77
CA GLN A 46 5.44 -7.15 3.75
C GLN A 46 4.44 -6.42 4.66
N GLN A 47 4.82 -5.24 5.15
CA GLN A 47 3.92 -4.45 6.00
C GLN A 47 2.71 -3.92 5.21
N LEU A 48 2.90 -3.49 3.95
CA LEU A 48 1.80 -3.08 3.07
C LEU A 48 0.84 -4.22 2.78
N GLN A 49 1.34 -5.42 2.45
CA GLN A 49 0.51 -6.60 2.23
C GLN A 49 -0.25 -7.00 3.50
N THR A 50 0.37 -6.88 4.67
CA THR A 50 -0.28 -7.15 5.96
C THR A 50 -1.40 -6.14 6.22
N PHE A 51 -1.12 -4.85 6.01
CA PHE A 51 -2.10 -3.78 6.14
C PHE A 51 -3.28 -3.98 5.18
N LEU A 52 -3.01 -4.25 3.89
CA LEU A 52 -4.04 -4.57 2.91
C LEU A 52 -4.80 -5.85 3.30
N ALA A 53 -4.15 -6.89 3.79
CA ALA A 53 -4.85 -8.09 4.26
C ALA A 53 -5.73 -7.82 5.49
N GLN A 54 -5.46 -6.79 6.30
CA GLN A 54 -6.29 -6.39 7.43
C GLN A 54 -7.41 -5.44 7.00
N THR A 55 -7.13 -4.52 6.08
CA THR A 55 -8.05 -3.47 5.61
C THR A 55 -8.96 -3.96 4.48
N VAL A 56 -8.40 -4.67 3.50
CA VAL A 56 -9.09 -5.26 2.33
C VAL A 56 -9.27 -6.78 2.44
N GLY A 57 -8.85 -7.42 3.54
CA GLY A 57 -8.99 -8.87 3.79
C GLY A 57 -10.41 -9.43 3.76
N ARG A 58 -11.43 -8.58 3.64
CA ARG A 58 -12.81 -9.00 3.37
C ARG A 58 -13.10 -9.22 1.87
N ILE A 59 -12.16 -8.89 0.98
CA ILE A 59 -12.23 -9.03 -0.49
C ILE A 59 -11.12 -10.00 -0.98
N LYS A 60 -10.77 -11.00 -0.17
CA LYS A 60 -9.60 -11.88 -0.42
C LYS A 60 -9.90 -13.08 -1.35
N SER A 61 -10.66 -12.88 -2.43
CA SER A 61 -10.80 -13.91 -3.47
C SER A 61 -10.10 -13.59 -4.79
N ASP A 62 -9.72 -12.32 -5.04
CA ASP A 62 -9.26 -11.91 -6.39
C ASP A 62 -7.75 -11.62 -6.50
N PHE A 63 -7.06 -11.32 -5.39
CA PHE A 63 -5.64 -10.94 -5.45
C PHE A 63 -4.67 -12.13 -5.63
N GLU A 64 -5.17 -13.37 -5.54
CA GLU A 64 -4.39 -14.57 -5.90
C GLU A 64 -4.17 -14.72 -7.42
N SER A 65 -4.83 -13.92 -8.26
CA SER A 65 -4.68 -14.01 -9.71
C SER A 65 -3.45 -13.29 -10.29
N VAL A 66 -2.74 -12.45 -9.51
CA VAL A 66 -1.61 -11.64 -10.06
C VAL A 66 -0.24 -12.26 -9.72
N ARG A 67 -0.19 -13.34 -8.94
CA ARG A 67 1.05 -14.10 -8.70
C ARG A 67 0.99 -15.58 -9.11
N GLY A 68 -0.07 -16.01 -9.78
CA GLY A 68 -0.28 -17.40 -10.14
C GLY A 68 -0.37 -17.67 -11.64
N LYS A 69 0.64 -18.38 -12.15
CA LYS A 69 0.69 -19.21 -13.37
C LYS A 69 0.94 -18.48 -14.69
N SER A 70 1.87 -18.90 -15.55
CA SER A 70 2.86 -20.00 -15.56
C SER A 70 3.84 -19.71 -16.69
#